data_AF-A0A6G8FYD2-F1
#
_entry.id   AF-A0A6G8FYD2-F1
#
_cell.length_a   1.000
_cell.length_b   1.000
_cell.length_c   1.000
_cell.angle_alpha   90.00
_cell.angle_beta   90.00
_cell.angle_gamma   90.00
#
_symmetry.space_group_name_H-M   'P 1'
#
loop_
_entity.id
_entity.type
_entity.pdbx_description
1 polymer ?
#
loop_
_entity_poly.entity_id
_entity_poly.type
_entity_poly.pdbx_seq_one_letter_code
_entity_poly.pdbx_strand_id
1 'polypeptide(L)'
;MAEGDAVVAKYRTGPTPTWPWPDEHDLAAFLCAAAAAPVPFKLTGGLHHAVRGTYRVDGVPEENHGVLDVLVATAAALDGASTDTVAALLAVRDSGALTELVLAWSGDTTARVRAAFTAYGCCTVTDPLGELADLGLPTAPDRPGRTDAP
;
A
#
# COMPACT_ATOMS: atom_id res chain seq x y z
N MET A 1 22.10 -10.39 20.57
CA MET A 1 21.17 -9.49 19.89
C MET A 1 22.00 -8.47 19.15
N ALA A 2 21.84 -8.33 17.84
CA ALA A 2 22.60 -7.33 17.10
C ALA A 2 22.18 -5.95 17.61
N GLU A 3 23.17 -5.16 18.02
CA GLU A 3 23.01 -3.79 18.50
C GLU A 3 22.92 -2.87 17.27
N GLY A 4 21.77 -2.26 17.08
CA GLY A 4 21.48 -1.37 15.95
C GLY A 4 20.12 -0.71 16.11
N ASP A 5 20.01 0.52 15.61
CA ASP A 5 18.75 1.28 15.65
C ASP A 5 17.71 0.67 14.71
N ALA A 6 16.43 0.82 15.07
CA ALA A 6 15.33 0.43 14.20
C ALA A 6 15.34 1.30 12.93
N VAL A 7 15.46 0.65 11.76
CA VAL A 7 15.45 1.31 10.45
C VAL A 7 14.12 1.08 9.74
N VAL A 8 13.71 2.07 8.93
CA VAL A 8 12.54 1.98 8.05
C VAL A 8 12.98 2.29 6.63
N ALA A 9 12.75 1.37 5.72
CA ALA A 9 13.00 1.57 4.30
C ALA A 9 12.02 2.60 3.72
N LYS A 10 12.47 3.40 2.76
CA LYS A 10 11.63 4.41 2.11
C LYS A 10 11.78 4.29 0.61
N TYR A 11 10.65 4.17 -0.08
CA TYR A 11 10.60 4.19 -1.54
C TYR A 11 9.67 5.30 -2.02
N ARG A 12 10.05 5.97 -3.11
CA ARG A 12 9.25 7.03 -3.70
C ARG A 12 8.43 6.44 -4.84
N THR A 13 7.11 6.63 -4.83
CA THR A 13 6.20 6.09 -5.84
C THR A 13 5.77 7.12 -6.89
N GLY A 14 6.11 8.40 -6.75
CA GLY A 14 5.82 9.42 -7.76
C GLY A 14 7.06 10.03 -8.42
N PRO A 15 6.88 10.76 -9.53
CA PRO A 15 7.97 11.19 -10.37
C PRO A 15 8.70 12.38 -9.75
N THR A 16 9.90 12.64 -10.25
CA THR A 16 10.70 13.84 -9.99
C THR A 16 11.28 14.35 -11.31
N PRO A 17 11.84 15.57 -11.35
CA PRO A 17 12.55 16.04 -12.54
C PRO A 17 13.67 15.11 -13.04
N THR A 18 14.21 14.23 -12.17
CA THR A 18 15.33 13.33 -12.49
C THR A 18 14.98 11.84 -12.31
N TRP A 19 13.72 11.50 -12.00
CA TRP A 19 13.30 10.14 -11.67
C TRP A 19 11.91 9.90 -12.25
N PRO A 20 11.73 8.99 -13.23
CA PRO A 20 10.43 8.71 -13.83
C PRO A 20 9.51 8.01 -12.82
N TRP A 21 8.21 8.00 -13.08
CA TRP A 21 7.29 7.19 -12.28
C TRP A 21 7.77 5.72 -12.22
N PRO A 22 7.99 5.12 -11.03
CA PRO A 22 8.39 3.73 -10.93
C PRO A 22 7.22 2.83 -11.30
N ASP A 23 7.46 1.88 -12.20
CA ASP A 23 6.43 0.94 -12.63
C ASP A 23 6.16 -0.16 -11.58
N GLU A 24 5.31 -1.11 -11.95
CA GLU A 24 4.94 -2.24 -11.10
C GLU A 24 6.13 -3.15 -10.77
N HIS A 25 7.07 -3.31 -11.69
CA HIS A 25 8.25 -4.16 -11.48
C HIS A 25 9.25 -3.50 -10.53
N ASP A 26 9.49 -2.20 -10.69
CA ASP A 26 10.35 -1.43 -9.79
C ASP A 26 9.84 -1.45 -8.35
N LEU A 27 8.53 -1.24 -8.16
CA LEU A 27 7.92 -1.29 -6.84
C LEU A 27 7.88 -2.73 -6.30
N ALA A 28 7.58 -3.73 -7.12
CA ALA A 28 7.61 -5.13 -6.70
C ALA A 28 9.00 -5.56 -6.21
N ALA A 29 10.07 -5.18 -6.91
CA ALA A 29 11.43 -5.47 -6.51
C ALA A 29 11.76 -4.87 -5.13
N PHE A 30 11.30 -3.64 -4.87
CA PHE A 30 11.44 -3.01 -3.56
C PHE A 30 10.67 -3.77 -2.47
N LEU A 31 9.39 -4.14 -2.72
CA LEU A 31 8.56 -4.86 -1.74
C LEU A 31 9.16 -6.23 -1.40
N CYS A 32 9.59 -6.99 -2.39
CA CYS A 32 10.26 -8.28 -2.20
C CYS A 32 11.57 -8.12 -1.40
N ALA A 33 12.39 -7.11 -1.70
CA ALA A 33 13.63 -6.85 -0.98
C ALA A 33 13.37 -6.47 0.49
N ALA A 34 12.38 -5.63 0.76
CA ALA A 34 11.98 -5.25 2.11
C ALA A 34 11.46 -6.46 2.92
N ALA A 35 10.66 -7.33 2.29
CA ALA A 35 10.17 -8.56 2.88
C ALA A 35 11.28 -9.58 3.18
N ALA A 36 12.27 -9.71 2.28
CA ALA A 36 13.41 -10.61 2.46
C ALA A 36 14.41 -10.13 3.53
N ALA A 37 14.55 -8.82 3.71
CA ALA A 37 15.40 -8.19 4.73
C ALA A 37 14.68 -7.94 6.09
N PRO A 38 13.51 -8.56 6.29
CA PRO A 38 12.39 -8.07 7.11
C PRO A 38 12.50 -6.62 7.66
N VAL A 39 12.64 -5.64 6.76
CA VAL A 39 12.67 -4.21 7.15
C VAL A 39 11.30 -3.59 6.89
N PRO A 40 10.68 -2.94 7.89
CA PRO A 40 9.45 -2.18 7.66
C PRO A 40 9.71 -1.04 6.67
N PHE A 41 8.71 -0.68 5.89
CA PHE A 41 8.84 0.36 4.87
C PHE A 41 7.69 1.36 4.89
N LYS A 42 7.96 2.48 4.22
CA LYS A 42 6.97 3.49 3.88
C LYS A 42 7.12 3.94 2.44
N LEU A 43 6.01 4.34 1.85
CA LEU A 43 5.97 4.83 0.47
C LEU A 43 5.67 6.32 0.46
N THR A 44 6.34 7.09 -0.39
CA THR A 44 6.15 8.55 -0.45
C THR A 44 5.92 9.02 -1.86
N GLY A 45 5.19 10.12 -2.02
CA GLY A 45 5.11 10.81 -3.30
C GLY A 45 3.98 10.35 -4.20
N GLY A 46 2.90 9.76 -3.68
CA GLY A 46 1.66 9.77 -4.46
C GLY A 46 0.76 8.53 -4.43
N LEU A 47 0.61 7.86 -3.29
CA LEU A 47 -0.50 6.90 -3.14
C LEU A 47 -1.82 7.66 -2.89
N HIS A 48 -2.30 8.33 -3.93
CA HIS A 48 -3.51 9.18 -3.90
C HIS A 48 -4.81 8.41 -4.07
N HIS A 49 -4.74 7.21 -4.64
CA HIS A 49 -5.91 6.44 -5.04
C HIS A 49 -5.96 5.09 -4.32
N ALA A 50 -7.18 4.55 -4.20
CA ALA A 50 -7.40 3.23 -3.64
C ALA A 50 -6.79 2.13 -4.53
N VAL A 51 -6.90 2.30 -5.85
CA VAL A 51 -6.53 1.30 -6.87
C VAL A 51 -5.67 1.95 -7.94
N ARG A 52 -4.86 1.16 -8.61
CA ARG A 52 -4.04 1.58 -9.73
C ARG A 52 -4.90 2.07 -10.88
N GLY A 53 -4.44 3.14 -11.52
CA GLY A 53 -5.13 3.73 -12.64
C GLY A 53 -4.33 4.80 -13.35
N THR A 54 -4.93 5.32 -14.42
CA THR A 54 -4.44 6.50 -15.13
C THR A 54 -5.32 7.68 -14.71
N TYR A 55 -4.75 8.60 -13.94
CA TYR A 55 -5.48 9.72 -13.33
C TYR A 55 -4.99 11.04 -13.90
N ARG A 56 -5.85 12.07 -13.87
CA ARG A 56 -5.45 13.41 -14.33
C ARG A 56 -4.82 14.19 -13.18
N VAL A 57 -3.54 14.49 -13.29
CA VAL A 57 -2.79 15.37 -12.39
C VAL A 57 -2.50 16.66 -13.16
N ASP A 58 -3.04 17.78 -12.71
CA ASP A 58 -2.96 19.08 -13.40
C ASP A 58 -3.35 19.03 -14.90
N GLY A 59 -4.31 18.14 -15.23
CA GLY A 59 -4.80 17.93 -16.59
C GLY A 59 -4.00 16.93 -17.43
N VAL A 60 -2.87 16.41 -16.92
CA VAL A 60 -2.03 15.42 -17.59
C VAL A 60 -2.39 14.02 -17.10
N PRO A 61 -2.62 13.03 -18.00
CA PRO A 61 -2.79 11.64 -17.60
C PRO A 61 -1.49 11.07 -17.03
N GLU A 62 -1.54 10.59 -15.80
CA GLU A 62 -0.42 9.98 -15.10
C GLU A 62 -0.81 8.62 -14.52
N GLU A 63 0.08 7.65 -14.68
CA GLU A 63 -0.04 6.35 -14.03
C GLU A 63 0.17 6.50 -12.53
N ASN A 64 -0.75 5.97 -11.72
CA ASN A 64 -0.62 5.94 -10.27
C ASN A 64 -0.81 4.52 -9.74
N HIS A 65 -0.05 4.17 -8.71
CA HIS A 65 -0.27 2.97 -7.89
C HIS A 65 -1.42 3.23 -6.91
N GLY A 66 -2.19 2.20 -6.57
CA GLY A 66 -3.20 2.28 -5.52
C GLY A 66 -2.74 1.70 -4.19
N VAL A 67 -3.31 2.19 -3.09
CA VAL A 67 -2.99 1.68 -1.75
C VAL A 67 -3.45 0.23 -1.55
N LEU A 68 -4.56 -0.20 -2.16
CA LEU A 68 -5.03 -1.58 -2.11
C LEU A 68 -4.09 -2.52 -2.87
N ASP A 69 -3.59 -2.08 -4.03
CA ASP A 69 -2.60 -2.84 -4.79
C ASP A 69 -1.36 -3.09 -3.94
N VAL A 70 -0.84 -2.05 -3.28
CA VAL A 70 0.33 -2.15 -2.41
C VAL A 70 0.05 -3.06 -1.22
N LEU A 71 -1.11 -2.98 -0.58
CA LEU A 71 -1.47 -3.85 0.54
C LEU A 71 -1.46 -5.32 0.12
N VAL A 72 -2.14 -5.66 -0.98
CA VAL A 72 -2.22 -7.03 -1.50
C VAL A 72 -0.85 -7.54 -1.96
N ALA A 73 -0.10 -6.71 -2.69
CA ALA A 73 1.26 -7.01 -3.12
C ALA A 73 2.23 -7.24 -1.95
N THR A 74 2.08 -6.46 -0.87
CA THR A 74 2.89 -6.61 0.35
C THR A 74 2.59 -7.94 1.03
N ALA A 75 1.32 -8.33 1.16
CA ALA A 75 0.95 -9.63 1.72
C ALA A 75 1.59 -10.78 0.92
N ALA A 76 1.47 -10.73 -0.41
CA ALA A 76 2.09 -11.74 -1.28
C ALA A 76 3.62 -11.78 -1.15
N ALA A 77 4.29 -10.63 -1.08
CA ALA A 77 5.73 -10.57 -0.88
C ALA A 77 6.16 -11.18 0.47
N LEU A 78 5.40 -10.93 1.55
CA LEU A 78 5.64 -11.51 2.88
C LEU A 78 5.41 -13.02 2.93
N ASP A 79 4.62 -13.55 2.01
CA ASP A 79 4.37 -14.99 1.83
C ASP A 79 5.34 -15.63 0.84
N GLY A 80 6.31 -14.87 0.32
CA GLY A 80 7.38 -15.37 -0.54
C GLY A 80 7.01 -15.50 -2.02
N ALA A 81 5.97 -14.80 -2.48
CA ALA A 81 5.63 -14.73 -3.90
C ALA A 81 6.79 -14.16 -4.73
N SER A 82 6.87 -14.55 -6.00
CA SER A 82 7.88 -14.03 -6.92
C SER A 82 7.65 -12.56 -7.22
N THR A 83 8.71 -11.84 -7.60
CA THR A 83 8.61 -10.44 -8.02
C THR A 83 7.61 -10.24 -9.15
N ASP A 84 7.50 -11.18 -10.10
CA ASP A 84 6.52 -11.10 -11.18
C ASP A 84 5.08 -11.22 -10.67
N THR A 85 4.82 -12.10 -9.69
CA THR A 85 3.50 -12.19 -9.06
C THR A 85 3.15 -10.92 -8.29
N VAL A 86 4.11 -10.35 -7.57
CA VAL A 86 3.94 -9.08 -6.84
C VAL A 86 3.68 -7.93 -7.83
N ALA A 87 4.41 -7.85 -8.94
CA ALA A 87 4.19 -6.86 -10.00
C ALA A 87 2.81 -7.03 -10.66
N ALA A 88 2.36 -8.26 -10.89
CA ALA A 88 1.04 -8.54 -11.44
C ALA A 88 -0.09 -8.06 -10.50
N LEU A 89 0.07 -8.22 -9.19
CA LEU A 89 -0.86 -7.68 -8.20
C LEU A 89 -0.86 -6.15 -8.19
N LEU A 90 0.32 -5.53 -8.32
CA LEU A 90 0.45 -4.08 -8.44
C LEU A 90 -0.20 -3.52 -9.71
N ALA A 91 -0.37 -4.34 -10.76
CA ALA A 91 -0.96 -3.96 -12.04
C ALA A 91 -2.50 -4.06 -12.06
N VAL A 92 -3.14 -4.61 -11.02
CA VAL A 92 -4.59 -4.84 -10.98
C VAL A 92 -5.33 -3.49 -10.98
N ARG A 93 -6.37 -3.36 -11.81
CA ARG A 93 -7.23 -2.16 -11.88
C ARG A 93 -8.67 -2.41 -11.44
N ASP A 94 -8.94 -3.61 -10.95
CA ASP A 94 -10.26 -4.03 -10.47
C ASP A 94 -10.35 -3.81 -8.96
N SER A 95 -11.08 -2.77 -8.56
CA SER A 95 -11.28 -2.43 -7.16
C SER A 95 -12.08 -3.46 -6.38
N GLY A 96 -13.02 -4.15 -7.03
CA GLY A 96 -13.82 -5.19 -6.39
C GLY A 96 -12.96 -6.38 -6.02
N ALA A 97 -12.14 -6.86 -6.97
CA ALA A 97 -11.23 -7.98 -6.74
C ALA A 97 -10.24 -7.72 -5.60
N LEU A 98 -9.63 -6.52 -5.55
CA LEU A 98 -8.70 -6.15 -4.49
C LEU A 98 -9.40 -6.02 -3.12
N THR A 99 -10.61 -5.46 -3.11
CA THR A 99 -11.41 -5.30 -1.88
C THR A 99 -11.78 -6.66 -1.31
N GLU A 100 -12.24 -7.59 -2.14
CA GLU A 100 -12.56 -8.97 -1.73
C GLU A 100 -11.33 -9.68 -1.12
N LEU A 101 -10.15 -9.53 -1.73
CA LEU A 101 -8.91 -10.10 -1.20
C LEU A 101 -8.56 -9.57 0.18
N VAL A 102 -8.63 -8.26 0.38
CA VAL A 102 -8.29 -7.63 1.67
C VAL A 102 -9.33 -8.00 2.75
N LEU A 103 -10.62 -8.04 2.40
CA LEU A 103 -11.68 -8.44 3.33
C LEU A 103 -11.59 -9.91 3.76
N ALA A 104 -10.97 -10.77 2.95
CA ALA A 104 -10.76 -12.18 3.27
C ALA A 104 -9.56 -12.42 4.22
N TRP A 105 -8.78 -11.39 4.56
CA TRP A 105 -7.61 -11.55 5.41
C TRP A 105 -7.95 -11.93 6.85
N SER A 106 -7.13 -12.83 7.40
CA SER A 106 -7.12 -13.08 8.83
C SER A 106 -6.54 -11.89 9.61
N GLY A 107 -6.80 -11.86 10.92
CA GLY A 107 -6.18 -10.90 11.82
C GLY A 107 -4.64 -10.94 11.77
N ASP A 108 -4.07 -12.14 11.64
CA ASP A 108 -2.62 -12.34 11.55
C ASP A 108 -2.03 -11.77 10.26
N THR A 109 -2.71 -11.97 9.13
CA THR A 109 -2.30 -11.39 7.84
C THR A 109 -2.34 -9.87 7.91
N THR A 110 -3.44 -9.33 8.45
CA THR A 110 -3.61 -7.88 8.67
C THR A 110 -2.50 -7.32 9.55
N ALA A 111 -2.17 -7.98 10.67
CA ALA A 111 -1.13 -7.53 11.59
C ALA A 111 0.26 -7.56 10.94
N ARG A 112 0.61 -8.62 10.20
CA ARG A 112 1.89 -8.74 9.47
C ARG A 112 2.05 -7.65 8.41
N VAL A 113 1.02 -7.43 7.59
CA VAL A 113 1.05 -6.40 6.54
C VAL A 113 1.20 -5.00 7.16
N ARG A 114 0.47 -4.70 8.25
CA ARG A 114 0.60 -3.41 8.96
C ARG A 114 1.96 -3.22 9.62
N ALA A 115 2.60 -4.29 10.09
CA ALA A 115 3.94 -4.22 10.64
C ALA A 115 4.99 -3.94 9.55
N ALA A 116 4.79 -4.45 8.34
CA ALA A 116 5.69 -4.23 7.20
C ALA A 116 5.44 -2.87 6.52
N PHE A 117 4.21 -2.57 6.12
CA PHE A 117 3.84 -1.33 5.44
C PHE A 117 3.29 -0.33 6.46
N THR A 118 4.18 0.53 6.95
CA THR A 118 3.93 1.33 8.16
C THR A 118 3.29 2.68 7.88
N ALA A 119 3.54 3.26 6.71
CA ALA A 119 3.00 4.56 6.31
C ALA A 119 3.06 4.75 4.81
N TYR A 120 2.19 5.62 4.30
CA TYR A 120 2.38 6.24 2.99
C TYR A 120 2.12 7.74 3.03
N GLY A 121 2.63 8.45 2.02
CA GLY A 121 2.42 9.88 1.85
C GLY A 121 1.64 10.21 0.58
N CYS A 122 0.56 10.97 0.75
CA CYS A 122 -0.19 11.65 -0.31
C CYS A 122 -0.42 13.12 0.11
N CYS A 123 -0.44 14.03 -0.87
CA CYS A 123 -0.63 15.47 -0.61
C CYS A 123 -2.01 15.79 -0.02
N THR A 124 -3.00 14.96 -0.32
CA THR A 124 -4.36 15.05 0.21
C THR A 124 -4.68 13.74 0.92
N VAL A 125 -4.51 13.73 2.24
CA VAL A 125 -4.69 12.52 3.08
C VAL A 125 -6.11 11.96 2.98
N THR A 126 -7.10 12.81 2.69
CA THR A 126 -8.51 12.42 2.63
C THR A 126 -8.91 11.68 1.37
N ASP A 127 -8.21 11.86 0.25
CA ASP A 127 -8.62 11.30 -1.05
C ASP A 127 -8.60 9.76 -1.06
N PRO A 128 -7.48 9.08 -0.74
CA PRO A 128 -7.47 7.62 -0.71
C PRO A 128 -8.37 7.06 0.39
N LEU A 129 -8.58 7.80 1.49
CA LEU A 129 -9.51 7.39 2.54
C LEU A 129 -10.96 7.46 2.06
N GLY A 130 -11.35 8.49 1.31
CA GLY A 130 -12.68 8.59 0.71
C GLY A 130 -12.94 7.42 -0.24
N GLU A 131 -11.99 7.14 -1.14
CA GLU A 131 -12.12 6.04 -2.09
C GLU A 131 -12.19 4.66 -1.39
N LEU A 132 -11.43 4.44 -0.32
CA LEU A 132 -11.54 3.22 0.49
C LEU A 132 -12.91 3.10 1.18
N ALA A 133 -13.48 4.21 1.67
CA ALA A 133 -14.81 4.21 2.28
C ALA A 133 -15.90 3.89 1.25
N ASP A 134 -15.79 4.42 0.03
CA ASP A 134 -16.71 4.14 -1.08
C ASP A 134 -16.70 2.66 -1.48
N LEU A 135 -15.57 1.97 -1.26
CA LEU A 135 -15.42 0.52 -1.43
C LEU A 135 -15.92 -0.31 -0.22
N GLY A 136 -16.46 0.34 0.82
CA GLY A 136 -16.98 -0.32 2.02
C GLY A 136 -15.90 -0.78 3.00
N LEU A 137 -14.66 -0.31 2.84
CA LEU A 137 -13.56 -0.62 3.76
C LEU A 137 -13.56 0.33 4.97
N PRO A 138 -13.17 -0.15 6.16
CA PRO A 138 -13.14 0.68 7.36
C PRO A 138 -12.02 1.72 7.27
N THR A 139 -12.38 2.99 7.42
CA THR A 139 -11.44 4.14 7.34
C THR A 139 -11.16 4.80 8.69
N ALA A 140 -11.88 4.38 9.73
CA ALA A 140 -11.60 4.73 11.11
C ALA A 140 -11.17 3.48 11.88
N PRO A 141 -10.25 3.61 12.86
CA PRO A 141 -10.01 2.51 13.78
C PRO A 141 -11.32 2.19 14.52
N ASP A 142 -11.63 0.90 14.64
CA ASP A 142 -12.74 0.45 15.46
C ASP A 142 -12.46 0.93 16.88
N ARG A 143 -13.27 1.89 17.36
CA ARG A 143 -13.09 2.42 18.70
C ARG A 143 -13.69 1.37 19.63
N PRO A 144 -12.92 0.72 20.52
CA PRO A 144 -13.51 -0.20 21.48
C PRO A 144 -14.63 0.55 22.20
N GLY A 145 -15.81 -0.07 22.21
CA GLY A 145 -17.08 0.57 22.54
C GLY A 145 -16.96 1.50 23.73
N ARG A 146 -17.33 2.77 23.52
CA ARG A 146 -17.66 3.64 24.64
C ARG A 146 -18.90 3.01 25.28
N THR A 147 -18.70 2.29 26.39
CA THR A 147 -19.80 1.96 27.28
C THR A 147 -20.28 3.28 27.85
N ASP A 148 -21.29 3.87 27.21
CA ASP A 148 -22.12 4.88 27.87
C ASP A 148 -22.86 4.14 28.98
N ALA A 149 -22.27 4.13 30.16
CA ALA A 149 -23.00 3.82 31.39
C ALA A 149 -23.96 5.01 31.66
N PRO A 150 -25.19 4.73 32.13
CA PRO A 150 -26.21 5.74 32.36
C PRO A 150 -25.81 6.77 33.44
#